data_AF-A0A7K2P2B1-F1
#
_entry.id   AF-A0A7K2P2B1-F1
#
_cell.length_a   1.000
_cell.length_b   1.000
_cell.length_c   1.000
_cell.angle_alpha   90.00
_cell.angle_beta   90.00
_cell.angle_gamma   90.00
#
_symmetry.space_group_name_H-M   'P 1'
#
loop_
_entity.id
_entity.type
_entity.pdbx_description
1 polymer ?
#
loop_
_entity_poly.entity_id
_entity_poly.type
_entity_poly.pdbx_seq_one_letter_code
_entity_poly.pdbx_strand_id
1 'polypeptide(L)'
;MRTIHVIGIGAGDPEQLTLQAVRALRGTDVFFVLDKGEAKSDLVRLRRDMLEAHVPEGTYRVVEARDPERDRSAGGAAYSPAVGDWRSARAGIYERLIAEELGEDETGAFLVWGD
;
A
#
# COMPACT_ATOMS: atom_id res chain seq x y z
N MET A 1 -5.87 -14.41 14.15
CA MET A 1 -6.67 -14.06 12.95
C MET A 1 -6.05 -12.82 12.31
N ARG A 2 -5.64 -12.90 11.04
CA ARG A 2 -5.00 -11.78 10.32
C ARG A 2 -5.98 -10.62 10.15
N THR A 3 -5.52 -9.40 10.40
CA THR A 3 -6.29 -8.18 10.12
C THR A 3 -5.60 -7.37 9.04
N ILE A 4 -6.36 -6.85 8.07
CA ILE A 4 -5.84 -5.96 7.03
C ILE A 4 -6.55 -4.62 7.11
N HIS A 5 -5.77 -3.55 7.31
CA HIS A 5 -6.25 -2.19 7.20
C HIS A 5 -6.01 -1.61 5.80
N VAL A 6 -7.00 -0.88 5.31
CA VAL A 6 -6.86 0.00 4.16
C VAL A 6 -6.98 1.42 4.71
N ILE A 7 -5.86 2.13 4.78
CA ILE A 7 -5.75 3.40 5.49
C ILE A 7 -5.64 4.52 4.46
N GLY A 8 -6.66 5.39 4.41
CA GLY A 8 -6.61 6.63 3.66
C GLY A 8 -5.58 7.59 4.26
N ILE A 9 -4.67 8.09 3.44
CA ILE A 9 -3.59 9.00 3.85
C ILE A 9 -3.71 10.42 3.27
N GLY A 10 -4.90 10.77 2.78
CA GLY A 10 -5.16 12.07 2.17
C GLY A 10 -4.49 12.23 0.80
N ALA A 11 -4.28 13.47 0.36
CA ALA A 11 -3.84 13.82 -0.98
C ALA A 11 -2.34 14.14 -1.11
N GLY A 12 -1.55 13.97 -0.04
CA GLY A 12 -0.11 14.25 -0.07
C GLY A 12 0.43 15.08 1.10
N ASP A 13 -0.45 15.63 1.93
CA ASP A 13 -0.07 16.42 3.10
C ASP A 13 -0.28 15.59 4.38
N PRO A 14 0.77 15.35 5.20
CA PRO A 14 0.65 14.65 6.48
C PRO A 14 -0.40 15.24 7.43
N GLU A 15 -0.70 16.54 7.36
CA GLU A 15 -1.74 17.17 8.19
C GLU A 15 -3.16 16.71 7.83
N GLN A 16 -3.33 16.03 6.68
CA GLN A 16 -4.62 15.47 6.28
C GLN A 16 -4.91 14.11 6.92
N LEU A 17 -3.97 13.54 7.70
CA LEU A 17 -4.22 12.29 8.41
C LEU A 17 -5.29 12.49 9.48
N THR A 18 -6.34 11.67 9.39
CA THR A 18 -7.38 11.64 10.42
C THR A 18 -6.84 10.98 11.69
N LEU A 19 -7.42 11.32 12.84
CA LEU A 19 -7.10 10.63 14.10
C LEU A 19 -7.39 9.12 14.03
N GLN A 20 -8.35 8.70 13.20
CA GLN A 20 -8.61 7.28 12.93
C GLN A 20 -7.46 6.63 12.16
N ALA A 21 -6.96 7.29 11.12
CA ALA A 21 -5.80 6.81 10.37
C ALA A 21 -4.58 6.67 11.29
N VAL A 22 -4.28 7.68 12.11
CA VAL A 22 -3.15 7.63 13.07
C VAL A 22 -3.29 6.47 14.06
N ARG A 23 -4.50 6.19 14.57
CA ARG A 23 -4.72 5.02 15.45
C ARG A 23 -4.48 3.69 14.72
N ALA A 24 -4.93 3.58 13.47
CA ALA A 24 -4.70 2.38 12.66
C ALA A 24 -3.21 2.18 12.33
N LEU A 25 -2.49 3.26 11.99
CA LEU A 25 -1.03 3.23 11.77
C LEU A 25 -0.30 2.65 12.99
N ARG A 26 -0.65 3.11 14.20
CA ARG A 26 0.00 2.67 15.45
C ARG A 26 -0.33 1.23 15.86
N GLY A 27 -1.38 0.64 15.30
CA GLY A 27 -1.79 -0.74 15.55
C GLY A 27 -1.40 -1.70 14.43
N THR A 28 -0.55 -1.27 13.49
CA THR A 28 -0.13 -2.07 12.34
C THR A 28 1.28 -2.61 12.55
N ASP A 29 1.45 -3.93 12.36
CA ASP A 29 2.74 -4.62 12.44
C ASP A 29 3.49 -4.59 11.10
N VAL A 30 2.76 -4.66 9.97
CA VAL A 30 3.34 -4.76 8.62
C VAL A 30 2.68 -3.78 7.65
N PHE A 31 3.48 -2.91 7.03
CA PHE A 31 3.02 -2.02 5.96
C PHE A 31 3.44 -2.55 4.59
N PHE A 32 2.45 -2.74 3.71
CA PHE A 32 2.69 -3.17 2.34
C PHE A 32 2.75 -1.98 1.39
N VAL A 33 3.87 -1.84 0.69
CA VAL A 33 4.10 -0.74 -0.26
C VAL A 33 4.35 -1.32 -1.65
N LEU A 34 3.53 -0.92 -2.63
CA LEU A 34 3.83 -1.20 -4.03
C LEU A 34 4.66 -0.07 -4.63
N ASP A 35 5.86 -0.39 -5.06
CA ASP A 35 6.70 0.51 -5.86
C ASP A 35 6.34 0.37 -7.35
N LYS A 36 6.08 1.50 -8.00
CA LYS A 36 5.70 1.55 -9.43
C LYS A 36 6.88 1.49 -10.39
N GLY A 37 8.12 1.58 -9.89
CA GLY A 37 9.33 1.62 -10.72
C GLY A 37 9.50 2.95 -11.49
N GLU A 38 10.75 3.41 -11.55
CA GLU A 38 11.31 4.64 -12.17
C GLU A 38 10.63 6.01 -11.91
N ALA A 39 9.41 6.08 -11.37
CA ALA A 39 8.72 7.35 -11.10
C ALA A 39 7.96 7.34 -9.78
N LYS A 40 8.69 7.68 -8.70
CA LYS A 40 8.44 8.75 -7.71
C LYS A 40 9.00 8.34 -6.34
N SER A 41 10.30 8.56 -6.16
CA SER A 41 10.98 8.59 -4.84
C SER A 41 10.14 9.30 -3.78
N ASP A 42 9.43 10.35 -4.19
CA ASP A 42 8.69 11.24 -3.30
C ASP A 42 7.48 10.57 -2.65
N LEU A 43 6.82 9.61 -3.31
CA LEU A 43 5.63 8.95 -2.74
C LEU A 43 5.99 7.80 -1.79
N VAL A 44 7.11 7.12 -2.03
CA VAL A 44 7.66 6.16 -1.07
C VAL A 44 8.22 6.91 0.12
N ARG A 45 8.96 8.00 -0.13
CA ARG A 45 9.48 8.87 0.91
C ARG A 45 8.38 9.46 1.79
N LEU A 46 7.31 9.99 1.21
CA LEU A 46 6.21 10.55 1.99
C LEU A 46 5.52 9.50 2.88
N ARG A 47 5.38 8.26 2.41
CA ARG A 47 4.88 7.17 3.27
C ARG A 47 5.84 6.88 4.43
N ARG A 48 7.14 6.87 4.17
CA ARG A 48 8.16 6.70 5.22
C ARG A 48 8.11 7.84 6.23
N ASP A 49 8.05 9.09 5.76
CA ASP A 49 7.95 10.29 6.61
C ASP A 49 6.69 10.24 7.50
N MET A 50 5.54 9.80 6.95
CA MET A 50 4.31 9.61 7.73
C MET A 50 4.45 8.53 8.81
N LEU A 51 5.11 7.42 8.50
CA LEU A 51 5.34 6.35 9.47
C LEU A 51 6.30 6.80 10.57
N GLU A 52 7.41 7.46 10.23
CA GLU A 52 8.36 8.03 11.19
C GLU A 52 7.70 9.05 12.12
N ALA A 53 6.78 9.87 11.61
CA ALA A 53 6.09 10.90 12.41
C ALA A 53 5.06 10.33 13.40
N HIS A 54 4.46 9.17 13.11
CA HIS A 54 3.28 8.69 13.83
C HIS A 54 3.41 7.33 14.50
N VAL A 55 4.38 6.51 14.07
CA VAL A 55 4.60 5.14 14.52
C VAL A 55 6.00 5.03 15.12
N PRO A 56 6.15 4.55 16.37
CA PRO A 56 7.47 4.41 16.98
C PRO A 56 8.40 3.52 16.15
N GLU A 57 9.65 3.94 15.98
CA GLU A 57 10.64 3.16 15.24
C GLU A 57 10.83 1.76 15.83
N GLY A 58 10.99 0.75 14.96
CA GLY A 58 11.19 -0.64 15.36
C GLY A 58 9.92 -1.39 15.79
N THR A 59 8.75 -0.74 15.76
CA THR A 59 7.46 -1.40 16.08
C THR A 59 6.73 -1.98 14.86
N TYR A 60 7.21 -1.70 13.66
CA TYR A 60 6.60 -2.15 12.40
C TYR A 60 7.66 -2.59 11.37
N ARG A 61 7.22 -3.37 10.39
CA ARG A 61 7.99 -3.75 9.19
C ARG A 61 7.38 -3.10 7.95
N VAL A 62 8.22 -2.77 6.97
CA VAL A 62 7.75 -2.35 5.63
C VAL A 62 8.16 -3.43 4.65
N VAL A 63 7.18 -3.97 3.92
CA VAL A 63 7.42 -4.91 2.83
C VAL A 63 7.08 -4.25 1.51
N GLU A 64 8.06 -4.24 0.61
CA GLU A 64 7.95 -3.61 -0.70
C GLU A 64 7.83 -4.67 -1.80
N ALA A 65 6.96 -4.43 -2.77
CA ALA A 65 6.88 -5.22 -4.00
C ALA A 65 6.69 -4.31 -5.21
N ARG A 66 7.07 -4.79 -6.40
CA ARG A 66 6.86 -4.05 -7.64
C ARG A 66 5.40 -4.15 -8.10
N ASP A 67 4.77 -3.00 -8.36
CA ASP A 67 3.44 -2.90 -8.99
C ASP A 67 3.54 -3.44 -10.43
N PRO A 68 2.61 -4.30 -10.89
CA PRO A 68 2.65 -4.79 -12.26
C PRO A 68 2.40 -3.65 -13.23
N GLU A 69 3.06 -3.70 -14.38
CA GLU A 69 2.85 -2.74 -15.45
C GLU A 69 1.49 -2.98 -16.10
N ARG A 70 0.74 -1.89 -16.31
CA ARG A 70 -0.48 -1.92 -17.11
C ARG A 70 -0.13 -1.59 -18.55
N ASP A 71 -0.62 -2.37 -19.51
CA ASP A 71 -0.56 -1.98 -20.92
C ASP A 71 -1.35 -0.68 -21.13
N ARG A 72 -0.63 0.42 -21.37
CA ARG A 72 -1.20 1.75 -21.61
C ARG A 72 -1.53 1.99 -23.08
N SER A 73 -1.07 1.11 -23.98
CA SER A 73 -1.34 1.20 -25.41
C SER A 73 -2.71 0.60 -25.78
N ALA A 74 -3.26 -0.26 -24.91
CA ALA A 74 -4.58 -0.84 -25.07
C ALA A 74 -5.70 0.22 -25.01
N GLY A 75 -6.37 0.44 -26.15
CA GLY A 75 -7.52 1.32 -26.30
C GLY A 75 -8.76 0.59 -26.84
N GLY A 76 -9.91 1.29 -26.87
CA GLY A 76 -11.16 0.75 -27.40
C GLY A 76 -11.58 -0.56 -26.71
N ALA A 77 -11.88 -1.59 -27.49
CA ALA A 77 -12.30 -2.90 -26.98
C ALA A 77 -11.22 -3.62 -26.15
N ALA A 78 -9.93 -3.31 -26.35
CA ALA A 78 -8.82 -3.93 -25.63
C ALA A 78 -8.57 -3.31 -24.25
N TYR A 79 -9.17 -2.14 -23.96
CA TYR A 79 -8.95 -1.42 -22.70
C TYR A 79 -9.42 -2.22 -21.46
N SER A 80 -10.64 -2.77 -21.51
CA SER A 80 -11.21 -3.47 -20.35
C SER A 80 -10.46 -4.75 -20.00
N PRO A 81 -10.08 -5.63 -20.96
CA PRO A 81 -9.19 -6.76 -20.70
C PRO A 81 -7.85 -6.35 -20.09
N ALA A 82 -7.16 -5.35 -20.67
CA ALA A 82 -5.86 -4.90 -20.16
C ALA A 82 -5.92 -4.38 -18.72
N VAL A 83 -7.03 -3.72 -18.33
CA VAL A 83 -7.28 -3.32 -16.93
C VAL A 83 -7.54 -4.54 -16.04
N GLY A 84 -8.27 -5.55 -16.54
CA GLY A 84 -8.56 -6.80 -15.84
C GLY A 84 -7.31 -7.61 -15.54
N ASP A 85 -6.43 -7.78 -16.53
CA ASP A 85 -5.17 -8.52 -16.40
C ASP A 85 -4.25 -7.84 -15.38
N TRP A 86 -4.13 -6.51 -15.48
CA TRP A 86 -3.36 -5.72 -14.53
C TRP A 86 -3.89 -5.84 -13.09
N ARG A 87 -5.22 -5.77 -12.91
CA ARG A 87 -5.85 -5.94 -11.59
C ARG A 87 -5.61 -7.33 -11.02
N SER A 88 -5.69 -8.36 -11.85
CA SER A 88 -5.48 -9.76 -11.45
C SER A 88 -4.03 -10.01 -11.05
N ALA A 89 -3.07 -9.51 -11.84
CA ALA A 89 -1.64 -9.58 -11.51
C ALA A 89 -1.34 -8.88 -10.17
N ARG A 90 -1.97 -7.72 -9.93
CA ARG A 90 -1.79 -6.97 -8.68
C ARG A 90 -2.41 -7.67 -7.48
N ALA A 91 -3.58 -8.28 -7.64
CA ALA A 91 -4.21 -9.09 -6.60
C ALA A 91 -3.33 -10.28 -6.20
N GLY A 92 -2.73 -10.97 -7.18
CA GLY A 92 -1.79 -12.05 -6.89
C GLY A 92 -0.53 -11.62 -6.14
N ILE A 93 -0.08 -10.36 -6.31
CA ILE A 93 1.01 -9.80 -5.49
C ILE A 93 0.54 -9.57 -4.05
N TYR A 94 -0.63 -8.96 -3.86
CA TYR A 94 -1.19 -8.76 -2.51
C TYR A 94 -1.39 -10.06 -1.76
N GLU A 95 -1.91 -11.09 -2.43
CA GLU A 95 -2.10 -12.42 -1.84
C GLU A 95 -0.77 -12.98 -1.32
N ARG A 96 0.29 -12.96 -2.14
CA ARG A 96 1.61 -13.45 -1.71
C ARG A 96 2.17 -12.65 -0.54
N LEU A 97 2.11 -11.31 -0.60
CA LEU A 97 2.58 -10.46 0.49
C LEU A 97 1.86 -10.77 1.81
N ILE A 98 0.54 -10.89 1.78
CA ILE A 98 -0.24 -11.19 2.98
C ILE A 98 0.04 -12.61 3.48
N ALA A 99 0.18 -13.58 2.60
CA ALA A 99 0.41 -14.97 2.98
C ALA A 99 1.82 -15.23 3.54
N GLU A 100 2.83 -14.59 2.97
CA GLU A 100 4.24 -14.84 3.27
C GLU A 100 4.78 -13.95 4.41
N GLU A 101 4.25 -12.74 4.57
CA GLU A 101 4.86 -11.72 5.43
C GLU A 101 4.05 -11.37 6.67
N LEU A 102 2.78 -11.81 6.73
CA LEU A 102 1.87 -11.54 7.84
C LEU A 102 1.57 -12.80 8.65
N GLY A 103 2.06 -12.81 9.89
CA GLY A 103 1.76 -13.82 10.89
C GLY A 103 0.26 -13.93 11.20
N GLU A 104 -0.17 -15.05 11.77
CA GLU A 104 -1.59 -15.35 11.95
C GLU A 104 -2.35 -14.36 12.84
N ASP A 105 -1.65 -13.66 13.73
CA ASP A 105 -2.20 -12.68 14.67
C ASP A 105 -1.66 -11.25 14.44
N GLU A 106 -0.91 -11.04 13.36
CA GLU A 106 -0.42 -9.71 12.99
C GLU A 106 -1.46 -8.92 12.19
N THR A 107 -1.32 -7.60 12.25
CA THR A 107 -2.09 -6.62 11.50
C THR A 107 -1.25 -6.04 10.37
N GLY A 108 -1.72 -6.19 9.13
CA GLY A 108 -1.12 -5.59 7.95
C GLY A 108 -1.87 -4.34 7.49
N ALA A 109 -1.22 -3.43 6.78
CA ALA A 109 -1.89 -2.26 6.21
C ALA A 109 -1.40 -1.86 4.80
N PHE A 110 -2.33 -1.34 4.01
CA PHE A 110 -2.08 -0.61 2.77
C PHE A 110 -2.38 0.87 2.97
N LEU A 111 -1.43 1.73 2.56
CA LEU A 111 -1.60 3.19 2.59
C LEU A 111 -2.08 3.71 1.23
N VAL A 112 -3.31 4.22 1.21
CA VAL A 112 -4.04 4.60 0.00
C VAL A 112 -4.20 6.11 -0.09
N TRP A 113 -3.78 6.67 -1.22
CA TRP A 113 -3.98 8.09 -1.52
C TRP A 113 -5.45 8.38 -1.82
N GLY A 114 -5.95 9.52 -1.33
CA GLY A 114 -7.33 9.96 -1.50
C GLY A 114 -8.19 9.69 -0.27
N ASP A 115 -9.49 9.48 -0.53
CA ASP A 115 -10.54 9.09 0.42
C ASP A 115 -11.11 7.73 0.00
#